data_AF-A0A939FB88-F1
#
_entry.id   AF-A0A939FB88-F1
#
_cell.length_a   1.000
_cell.length_b   1.000
_cell.length_c   1.000
_cell.angle_alpha   90.00
_cell.angle_beta   90.00
_cell.angle_gamma   90.00
#
_symmetry.space_group_name_H-M   'P 1'
#
loop_
_entity.id
_entity.type
_entity.pdbx_description
1 polymer ?
#
loop_
_entity_poly.entity_id
_entity_poly.type
_entity_poly.pdbx_seq_one_letter_code
_entity_poly.pdbx_strand_id
1 'polypeptide(L)' 'GAARSARENSAKEVCMRCPVRAECAAHALQVREPYGVWGGLTEDEREELMGRARNRLISASGITGPGQA' A
#
# COMPACT_ATOMS: atom_id res chain seq x y z
N GLY A 1 -5.85 -18.33 4.39
CA GLY A 1 -6.04 -19.72 3.92
C GLY A 1 -5.88 -19.78 2.41
N ALA A 2 -5.45 -20.92 1.86
CA ALA A 2 -5.01 -21.06 0.46
C ALA A 2 -6.04 -20.55 -0.58
N ALA A 3 -7.34 -20.78 -0.35
CA ALA A 3 -8.40 -20.31 -1.25
C ALA A 3 -8.50 -18.77 -1.32
N ARG A 4 -8.20 -18.04 -0.24
CA ARG A 4 -8.15 -16.57 -0.25
C ARG A 4 -6.99 -16.08 -1.11
N SER A 5 -5.80 -16.62 -0.87
CA SER A 5 -4.58 -16.24 -1.58
C SER A 5 -4.67 -16.53 -3.09
N ALA A 6 -5.30 -17.65 -3.50
CA ALA A 6 -5.51 -17.95 -4.91
C ALA A 6 -6.40 -16.91 -5.61
N ARG A 7 -7.48 -16.45 -4.95
CA ARG A 7 -8.36 -15.40 -5.47
C ARG A 7 -7.64 -14.05 -5.58
N GLU A 8 -6.87 -13.70 -4.56
CA GLU A 8 -6.06 -12.48 -4.55
C GLU A 8 -5.03 -12.50 -5.70
N ASN A 9 -4.37 -13.63 -5.93
CA ASN A 9 -3.39 -13.75 -7.01
C ASN A 9 -4.05 -13.63 -8.39
N SER A 10 -5.21 -14.30 -8.58
CA SER A 10 -5.98 -14.19 -9.82
C SER A 10 -6.41 -12.75 -10.11
N ALA A 11 -6.84 -12.01 -9.09
CA ALA A 11 -7.20 -10.60 -9.22
C ALA A 11 -5.99 -9.73 -9.57
N LYS A 12 -4.82 -9.98 -8.96
CA LYS A 12 -3.58 -9.28 -9.30
C LYS A 12 -3.18 -9.48 -10.76
N GLU A 13 -3.34 -10.68 -11.31
CA GLU A 13 -3.06 -10.95 -12.72
C GLU A 13 -3.93 -10.11 -13.66
N VAL A 14 -5.20 -9.88 -13.30
CA VAL A 14 -6.08 -8.95 -14.04
C VAL A 14 -5.54 -7.52 -13.94
N CYS A 15 -5.16 -7.07 -12.75
CA CYS A 15 -4.61 -5.72 -12.56
C CYS A 15 -3.33 -5.48 -13.39
N MET A 16 -2.49 -6.49 -13.62
CA MET A 16 -1.25 -6.35 -14.39
C MET A 16 -1.46 -5.92 -15.85
N ARG A 17 -2.65 -6.17 -16.40
CA ARG A 17 -3.02 -5.81 -17.78
C ARG A 17 -3.81 -4.50 -17.86
N CYS A 18 -4.11 -3.89 -16.71
CA CYS A 18 -4.93 -2.68 -16.63
C CYS A 18 -4.09 -1.42 -16.89
N PRO A 19 -4.46 -0.56 -17.87
CA PRO A 19 -3.69 0.64 -18.20
C PRO A 19 -3.67 1.67 -17.06
N VAL A 20 -4.73 1.72 -16.25
CA VAL A 20 -4.89 2.68 -15.14
C VAL A 20 -4.47 2.09 -13.78
N ARG A 21 -3.66 1.02 -13.79
CA ARG A 21 -3.27 0.30 -12.57
C ARG A 21 -2.66 1.22 -11.51
N ALA A 22 -1.81 2.17 -11.92
CA ALA A 22 -1.17 3.11 -11.00
C ALA A 22 -2.19 4.08 -10.36
N GLU A 23 -3.11 4.63 -11.16
CA GLU A 23 -4.17 5.52 -10.69
C GLU A 23 -5.14 4.79 -9.75
N CYS A 24 -5.49 3.55 -10.08
CA CYS A 24 -6.32 2.68 -9.24
C CYS A 24 -5.66 2.40 -7.88
N ALA A 25 -4.36 2.10 -7.87
CA ALA A 25 -3.60 1.93 -6.62
C ALA A 25 -3.56 3.22 -5.80
N ALA A 26 -3.27 4.35 -6.44
CA ALA A 26 -3.22 5.66 -5.78
C ALA A 26 -4.56 6.03 -5.15
N HIS A 27 -5.66 5.82 -5.88
CA HIS A 27 -7.01 6.05 -5.37
C HIS A 27 -7.28 5.19 -4.13
N ALA A 28 -7.03 3.88 -4.21
CA ALA A 28 -7.29 2.96 -3.10
C ALA A 28 -6.45 3.30 -1.85
N LEU A 29 -5.21 3.76 -2.03
CA LEU A 29 -4.36 4.23 -0.93
C LEU A 29 -4.90 5.54 -0.33
N GLN A 30 -5.38 6.47 -1.16
CA GLN A 30 -5.89 7.76 -0.72
C GLN A 30 -7.18 7.63 0.10
N VAL A 31 -8.14 6.82 -0.37
CA VAL A 31 -9.43 6.64 0.32
C VAL A 31 -9.37 5.58 1.43
N ARG A 32 -8.22 4.90 1.58
CA ARG A 32 -8.03 3.74 2.45
C ARG A 32 -9.11 2.70 2.23
N GLU A 33 -9.22 2.25 0.97
CA GLU A 33 -10.24 1.27 0.59
C GLU A 33 -10.07 0.01 1.45
N PRO A 34 -11.07 -0.35 2.28
CA PRO A 34 -10.91 -1.37 3.30
C PRO A 34 -10.76 -2.78 2.77
N TYR A 35 -11.12 -3.09 1.52
CA TYR A 35 -11.16 -4.48 1.06
C TYR A 35 -10.59 -4.73 -0.34
N GLY A 36 -10.38 -6.00 -0.67
CA GLY A 36 -10.10 -6.45 -2.04
C GLY A 36 -8.74 -6.05 -2.62
N VAL A 37 -8.59 -6.32 -3.93
CA VAL A 37 -7.37 -6.05 -4.69
C VAL A 37 -7.56 -4.80 -5.56
N TRP A 38 -6.71 -3.81 -5.36
CA TRP A 38 -6.75 -2.54 -6.07
C TRP A 38 -5.39 -2.21 -6.66
N GLY A 39 -5.31 -1.96 -7.96
CA GLY A 39 -4.06 -1.63 -8.65
C GLY A 39 -2.95 -2.68 -8.50
N GLY A 40 -3.31 -3.94 -8.21
CA GLY A 40 -2.38 -5.04 -7.96
C GLY A 40 -1.92 -5.20 -6.50
N LEU A 41 -2.53 -4.46 -5.56
CA LEU A 41 -2.23 -4.55 -4.13
C LEU A 41 -3.41 -5.17 -3.37
N THR A 42 -3.14 -6.13 -2.51
CA THR A 42 -4.11 -6.61 -1.51
C THR A 42 -4.32 -5.56 -0.42
N GLU A 43 -5.34 -5.78 0.40
CA GLU A 43 -5.62 -5.03 1.61
C GLU A 43 -4.41 -4.97 2.55
N ASP A 44 -3.79 -6.12 2.83
CA ASP A 44 -2.62 -6.25 3.71
C ASP A 44 -1.40 -5.51 3.15
N GLU A 45 -1.14 -5.62 1.83
CA GLU A 45 -0.05 -4.89 1.18
C GLU A 45 -0.26 -3.37 1.21
N ARG A 46 -1.52 -2.90 1.11
CA ARG A 46 -1.83 -1.48 1.25
C ARG A 46 -1.60 -0.99 2.68
N GLU A 47 -2.01 -1.77 3.68
CA GLU A 47 -1.77 -1.45 5.09
C GLU A 47 -0.27 -1.41 5.41
N GLU A 48 0.51 -2.35 4.87
CA GLU A 48 1.98 -2.34 4.98
C GLU A 48 2.60 -1.07 4.36
N LEU A 49 2.15 -0.66 3.17
CA LEU A 49 2.64 0.56 2.51
C LEU A 49 2.32 1.81 3.34
N MET A 50 1.11 1.92 3.89
CA MET A 50 0.73 3.01 4.79
C MET A 50 1.53 2.94 6.10
N GLY A 51 1.82 1.74 6.60
CA GLY A 51 2.76 1.45 7.68
C GLY A 51 4.15 1.99 7.44
N ARG A 52 4.72 1.70 6.28
CA ARG A 52 6.06 2.18 5.91
C ARG A 52 6.07 3.70 5.76
N ALA A 53 5.03 4.27 5.15
CA ALA A 53 4.86 5.71 5.02
C ALA A 53 4.78 6.40 6.39
N ARG A 54 3.95 5.89 7.31
CA ARG A 54 3.83 6.43 8.68
C ARG A 54 5.16 6.33 9.43
N ASN A 55 5.85 5.20 9.31
CA ASN A 55 7.14 5.00 9.96
C ASN A 55 8.18 5.99 9.44
N ARG A 56 8.23 6.24 8.13
CA ARG A 56 9.14 7.20 7.51
C ARG A 56 8.91 8.62 8.01
N LEU A 57 7.65 9.03 8.16
CA LEU A 57 7.27 10.33 8.71
C LEU A 57 7.74 10.47 10.17
N ILE A 58 7.59 9.40 10.97
CA ILE A 58 8.10 9.35 12.35
C ILE A 58 9.64 9.46 12.37
N SER A 59 10.34 8.68 11.55
CA SER A 59 11.80 8.67 11.52
C SER A 59 12.39 10.00 11.06
N ALA A 60 11.74 10.66 10.08
CA ALA A 60 12.15 11.98 9.61
C ALA A 60 11.89 13.10 10.63
N SER A 61 10.94 12.91 11.54
CA SER A 61 10.64 13.89 12.60
C SER A 61 11.57 13.74 13.82
N GLY A 62 12.22 12.58 13.99
CA GLY A 62 13.13 12.29 15.10
C GLY A 62 14.56 12.81 14.96
N ILE A 63 14.92 13.46 13.84
CA ILE A 63 16.30 13.94 13.59
C ILE A 63 16.56 15.39 14.02
N THR A 64 15.58 16.11 14.58
CA THR A 64 15.81 17.45 15.14
C THR A 64 16.12 17.35 16.64
N GLY A 65 17.33 16.88 16.99
CA GLY A 65 17.90 17.02 18.33
C GLY A 65 18.78 18.28 18.41
N PRO A 66 18.68 19.12 19.46
CA PRO A 66 19.53 20.31 19.61
C PRO A 66 20.93 19.90 20.08
N GLY A 67 21.95 20.22 19.28
CA GLY A 67 23.33 19.91 19.60
C GLY A 67 24.29 20.52 18.57
N GLN A 68 24.23 21.83 18.41
CA GLN A 68 25.34 22.60 17.81
C GLN A 68 26.01 23.36 18.95
N ALA A 69 27.35 23.30 18.92
CA ALA A 69 28.32 23.71 19.94
C ALA A 69 28.18 25.17 20.42
#